data_AF-A0A0G1SF25-F1
#
_entry.id   AF-A0A0G1SF25-F1
#
_cell.length_a   1.000
_cell.length_b   1.000
_cell.length_c   1.000
_cell.angle_alpha   90.00
_cell.angle_beta   90.00
_cell.angle_gamma   90.00
#
_symmetry.space_group_name_H-M   'P 1'
#
loop_
_entity.id
_entity.type
_entity.pdbx_description
1 polymer ?
#
loop_
_entity_poly.entity_id
_entity_poly.type
_entity_poly.pdbx_seq_one_letter_code
_entity_poly.pdbx_strand_id
1 'polypeptide(L)'
;MEKINQGAAGHGYEGRSVKDRIPTPDEKLRGYLKTEQGKLAGRFYKMQTELPEGKRLTVAPDFRIVPPPDLYTTSDKAFEEKFTVKNFGSLEESKITAGENKEAGAKLEMLKTAIMHKHMGERFIVVRASRYDDYANSVDNVLVDTESGHAICAFDEVSNNSFRSDNLARKTKEVLDRNFGINAQIKDERQASEANRSEGAKLKYGIKLQDGKMTCEEVDHLPIFLLSLDYDHLDEGQRTFINGEGKGIYETELFKYFLKTLSAQIQQLKLNLNPKPYSELPRELRERVESFEKYIDETLGSKTKS
;
A
#
# COMPACT_ATOMS: atom_id res chain seq x y z
N MET A 1 -7.36 62.08 -43.36
CA MET A 1 -7.76 60.66 -43.37
C MET A 1 -6.47 59.84 -43.29
N GLU A 2 -6.21 58.94 -42.37
CA GLU A 2 -6.86 58.50 -41.14
C GLU A 2 -5.74 57.74 -40.38
N LYS A 3 -5.64 57.95 -39.06
CA LYS A 3 -4.64 57.30 -38.19
C LYS A 3 -5.03 55.84 -37.95
N ILE A 4 -4.10 54.89 -38.04
CA ILE A 4 -4.22 53.64 -37.29
C ILE A 4 -2.88 53.32 -36.61
N ASN A 5 -2.91 53.49 -35.30
CA ASN A 5 -1.85 53.25 -34.33
C ASN A 5 -1.94 51.78 -33.90
N GLN A 6 -0.98 50.92 -34.24
CA GLN A 6 -0.89 49.56 -33.70
C GLN A 6 0.07 49.56 -32.51
N GLY A 7 -0.45 49.92 -31.34
CA GLY A 7 0.20 49.67 -30.05
C GLY A 7 -0.12 48.25 -29.60
N ALA A 8 0.82 47.32 -29.80
CA ALA A 8 0.75 46.00 -29.18
C ALA A 8 1.15 46.14 -27.71
N ALA A 9 0.15 46.12 -26.83
CA ALA A 9 0.33 46.08 -25.39
C ALA A 9 1.04 44.78 -24.99
N GLY A 10 2.30 44.90 -24.60
CA GLY A 10 3.00 43.87 -23.83
C GLY A 10 2.34 43.78 -22.45
N HIS A 11 1.38 42.87 -22.30
CA HIS A 11 0.90 42.47 -20.98
C HIS A 11 2.03 41.72 -20.28
N GLY A 12 2.78 42.46 -19.47
CA GLY A 12 3.66 41.90 -18.45
C GLY A 12 2.82 41.03 -17.52
N TYR A 13 2.92 39.72 -17.70
CA TYR A 13 2.56 38.77 -16.66
C TYR A 13 3.58 38.97 -15.54
N GLU A 14 3.28 39.91 -14.64
CA GLU A 14 3.95 40.02 -13.35
C GLU A 14 3.86 38.66 -12.67
N GLY A 15 5.02 38.05 -12.43
CA GLY A 15 5.14 36.71 -11.88
C GLY A 15 4.49 36.64 -10.50
N ARG A 16 3.26 36.12 -10.44
CA ARG A 16 2.69 35.68 -9.17
C ARG A 16 3.67 34.68 -8.57
N SER A 17 4.15 35.02 -7.38
CA SER A 17 5.01 34.19 -6.56
C SER A 17 4.45 32.76 -6.51
N VAL A 18 5.29 31.77 -6.82
CA VAL A 18 4.96 30.33 -6.76
C VAL A 18 4.38 29.93 -5.39
N LYS A 19 4.57 30.76 -4.35
CA LYS A 19 4.05 30.55 -2.99
C LYS A 19 2.53 30.71 -2.85
N ASP A 20 1.85 31.32 -3.82
CA ASP A 20 0.42 31.63 -3.70
C ASP A 20 -0.50 30.65 -4.45
N ARG A 21 0.05 29.63 -5.13
CA ARG A 21 -0.79 28.63 -5.81
C ARG A 21 -1.37 27.63 -4.81
N ILE A 22 -2.68 27.39 -4.90
CA ILE A 22 -3.36 26.35 -4.14
C ILE A 22 -2.79 24.98 -4.59
N PRO A 23 -2.29 24.13 -3.67
CA PRO A 23 -1.81 22.81 -4.03
C PRO A 23 -2.92 21.95 -4.63
N THR A 24 -2.60 21.23 -5.69
CA THR A 24 -3.49 20.21 -6.27
C THR A 24 -3.74 19.07 -5.26
N PRO A 25 -4.83 18.28 -5.41
CA PRO A 25 -5.09 17.11 -4.57
C PRO A 25 -3.88 16.16 -4.45
N ASP A 26 -3.22 15.86 -5.56
CA ASP A 26 -2.04 15.00 -5.59
C ASP A 26 -0.85 15.62 -4.84
N GLU A 27 -0.64 16.94 -4.96
CA GLU A 27 0.43 17.64 -4.23
C GLU A 27 0.17 17.65 -2.71
N LYS A 28 -1.10 17.77 -2.28
CA LYS A 28 -1.46 17.68 -0.85
C LYS A 28 -1.12 16.31 -0.28
N LEU A 29 -1.53 15.25 -0.98
CA LEU A 29 -1.31 13.88 -0.55
C LEU A 29 0.18 13.53 -0.50
N ARG A 30 0.96 13.95 -1.51
CA ARG A 30 2.43 13.80 -1.50
C ARG A 30 3.11 14.62 -0.42
N GLY A 31 2.62 15.83 -0.16
CA GLY A 31 3.13 16.68 0.91
C GLY A 31 2.99 16.01 2.28
N TYR A 32 1.83 15.41 2.53
CA TYR A 32 1.57 14.62 3.73
C TYR A 32 2.50 13.42 3.81
N LEU A 33 2.52 12.58 2.75
CA LEU A 33 3.34 11.38 2.73
C LEU A 33 4.83 11.72 2.91
N LYS A 34 5.36 12.71 2.18
CA LYS A 34 6.77 13.12 2.36
C LYS A 34 7.09 13.52 3.81
N THR A 35 6.18 14.20 4.49
CA THR A 35 6.37 14.62 5.89
C THR A 35 6.37 13.41 6.83
N GLU A 36 5.37 12.54 6.69
CA GLU A 36 5.21 11.36 7.53
C GLU A 36 6.29 10.29 7.27
N GLN A 37 6.75 10.18 6.03
CA GLN A 37 7.88 9.34 5.65
C GLN A 37 9.15 9.74 6.41
N GLY A 38 9.42 11.05 6.53
CA GLY A 38 10.58 11.54 7.29
C GLY A 38 10.49 11.16 8.78
N LYS A 39 9.28 11.26 9.37
CA LYS A 39 9.03 10.81 10.75
C LYS A 39 9.25 9.30 10.89
N LEU A 40 8.74 8.51 9.95
CA LEU A 40 8.84 7.05 9.94
C LEU A 40 10.28 6.57 9.72
N ALA A 41 11.02 7.15 8.78
CA ALA A 41 12.44 6.87 8.56
C ALA A 41 13.27 7.17 9.81
N GLY A 42 12.99 8.29 10.49
CA GLY A 42 13.61 8.62 11.77
C GLY A 42 13.31 7.60 12.87
N ARG A 43 12.07 7.07 12.92
CA ARG A 43 11.69 5.97 13.83
C ARG A 43 12.45 4.69 13.50
N PHE A 44 12.54 4.31 12.22
CA PHE A 44 13.28 3.12 11.77
C PHE A 44 14.75 3.20 12.13
N TYR A 45 15.38 4.37 11.93
CA TYR A 45 16.76 4.60 12.31
C TYR A 45 16.99 4.38 13.82
N LYS A 46 16.10 4.93 14.66
CA LYS A 46 16.18 4.77 16.13
C LYS A 46 16.06 3.32 16.58
N MET A 47 15.26 2.50 15.88
CA MET A 47 15.06 1.07 16.17
C MET A 47 16.20 0.17 15.66
N GLN A 48 17.18 0.74 14.95
CA GLN A 48 18.27 0.01 14.28
C GLN A 48 19.66 0.62 14.56
N THR A 49 19.79 1.43 15.62
CA THR A 49 21.05 2.14 15.94
C THR A 49 22.22 1.19 16.19
N GLU A 50 21.94 -0.03 16.65
CA GLU A 50 22.95 -1.07 16.88
C GLU A 50 23.40 -1.80 15.60
N LEU A 51 22.63 -1.70 14.51
CA LEU A 51 22.97 -2.34 13.25
C LEU A 51 23.97 -1.46 12.46
N PRO A 52 24.94 -2.06 11.73
CA PRO A 52 25.73 -1.34 10.73
C PRO A 52 24.85 -0.70 9.65
N GLU A 53 25.27 0.41 9.05
CA GLU A 53 24.47 1.16 8.06
C GLU A 53 23.98 0.29 6.89
N GLY A 54 24.83 -0.57 6.33
CA GLY A 54 24.47 -1.50 5.24
C GLY A 54 23.45 -2.60 5.62
N LYS A 55 23.14 -2.75 6.92
CA LYS A 55 22.16 -3.69 7.46
C LYS A 55 20.86 -3.05 7.88
N ARG A 56 20.73 -1.72 7.77
CA ARG A 56 19.52 -1.00 8.17
C ARG A 56 18.52 -0.95 7.02
N LEU A 57 17.26 -1.22 7.33
CA LEU A 57 16.15 -0.97 6.41
C LEU A 57 15.64 0.48 6.60
N THR A 58 15.10 1.06 5.54
CA THR A 58 14.49 2.41 5.58
C THR A 58 13.21 2.45 4.77
N VAL A 59 12.59 3.61 4.66
CA VAL A 59 11.41 3.86 3.81
C VAL A 59 11.73 4.92 2.77
N ALA A 60 11.38 4.66 1.52
CA ALA A 60 11.49 5.59 0.40
C ALA A 60 10.41 6.69 0.48
N PRO A 61 10.55 7.82 -0.26
CA PRO A 61 9.60 8.95 -0.23
C PRO A 61 8.14 8.59 -0.51
N ASP A 62 7.89 7.51 -1.22
CA ASP A 62 6.58 6.94 -1.54
C ASP A 62 6.07 5.93 -0.49
N PHE A 63 6.67 5.89 0.71
CA PHE A 63 6.38 4.94 1.79
C PHE A 63 6.81 3.50 1.56
N ARG A 64 7.64 3.25 0.55
CA ARG A 64 8.09 1.90 0.23
C ARG A 64 9.21 1.41 1.13
N ILE A 65 9.15 0.15 1.56
CA ILE A 65 10.28 -0.51 2.24
C ILE A 65 11.49 -0.51 1.29
N VAL A 66 12.61 0.02 1.79
CA VAL A 66 13.92 -0.08 1.14
C VAL A 66 14.72 -1.11 1.93
N PRO A 67 14.97 -2.31 1.35
CA PRO A 67 15.73 -3.35 2.01
C PRO A 67 17.16 -2.91 2.33
N PRO A 68 17.81 -3.52 3.34
CA PRO A 68 19.22 -3.31 3.58
C PRO A 68 20.07 -3.66 2.36
N PRO A 69 21.07 -2.84 1.97
CA PRO A 69 21.95 -3.12 0.83
C PRO A 69 22.62 -4.50 0.86
N ASP A 70 22.98 -4.99 2.06
CA ASP A 70 23.63 -6.29 2.26
C ASP A 70 22.69 -7.47 1.99
N LEU A 71 21.38 -7.29 2.19
CA LEU A 71 20.36 -8.31 1.94
C LEU A 71 19.84 -8.24 0.50
N TYR A 72 19.95 -7.08 -0.16
CA TYR A 72 19.45 -6.87 -1.51
C TYR A 72 20.41 -7.43 -2.57
N THR A 73 20.21 -8.71 -2.91
CA THR A 73 21.10 -9.47 -3.78
C THR A 73 21.18 -8.89 -5.19
N THR A 74 22.26 -9.21 -5.92
CA THR A 74 22.42 -8.80 -7.32
C THR A 74 21.30 -9.33 -8.21
N SER A 75 20.78 -10.54 -7.94
CA SER A 75 19.64 -11.09 -8.68
C SER A 75 18.34 -10.32 -8.42
N ASP A 76 18.11 -9.85 -7.20
CA ASP A 76 16.89 -9.08 -6.89
C ASP A 76 16.94 -7.71 -7.55
N LYS A 77 18.10 -7.05 -7.49
CA LYS A 77 18.35 -5.78 -8.19
C LYS A 77 18.12 -5.91 -9.70
N ALA A 78 18.72 -6.93 -10.32
CA ALA A 78 18.56 -7.18 -11.75
C ALA A 78 17.10 -7.52 -12.13
N PHE A 79 16.39 -8.24 -11.27
CA PHE A 79 14.96 -8.53 -11.44
C PHE A 79 14.13 -7.24 -11.40
N GLU A 80 14.34 -6.40 -10.37
CA GLU A 80 13.68 -5.10 -10.24
C GLU A 80 13.95 -4.23 -11.46
N GLU A 81 15.22 -4.01 -11.82
CA GLU A 81 15.60 -3.16 -12.95
C GLU A 81 14.93 -3.62 -14.25
N LYS A 82 14.91 -4.93 -14.51
CA LYS A 82 14.24 -5.50 -15.68
C LYS A 82 12.74 -5.22 -15.68
N PHE A 83 12.07 -5.38 -14.54
CA PHE A 83 10.63 -5.09 -14.42
C PHE A 83 10.32 -3.59 -14.53
N THR A 84 11.12 -2.74 -13.89
CA THR A 84 11.00 -1.29 -13.96
C THR A 84 11.19 -0.78 -15.38
N VAL A 85 12.23 -1.23 -16.10
CA VAL A 85 12.42 -0.87 -17.52
C VAL A 85 11.28 -1.39 -18.38
N LYS A 86 10.78 -2.60 -18.12
CA LYS A 86 9.64 -3.16 -18.87
C LYS A 86 8.36 -2.33 -18.68
N ASN A 87 8.08 -1.87 -17.46
CA ASN A 87 6.83 -1.17 -17.14
C ASN A 87 6.90 0.33 -17.46
N PHE A 88 8.05 0.98 -17.26
CA PHE A 88 8.20 2.43 -17.36
C PHE A 88 9.13 2.90 -18.49
N GLY A 89 9.83 1.98 -19.16
CA GLY A 89 10.80 2.30 -20.20
C GLY A 89 12.06 3.01 -19.72
N SER A 90 12.24 3.17 -18.40
CA SER A 90 13.35 3.92 -17.81
C SER A 90 13.63 3.49 -16.36
N LEU A 91 14.88 3.62 -15.94
CA LEU A 91 15.30 3.54 -14.53
C LEU A 91 15.34 4.93 -13.87
N GLU A 92 15.02 5.99 -14.61
CA GLU A 92 15.00 7.35 -14.05
C GLU A 92 13.80 7.52 -13.12
N GLU A 93 14.07 7.75 -11.84
CA GLU A 93 13.04 7.84 -10.78
C GLU A 93 11.93 8.86 -11.11
N SER A 94 12.29 9.98 -11.75
CA SER A 94 11.35 11.02 -12.18
C SER A 94 10.32 10.48 -13.18
N LYS A 95 10.74 9.61 -14.11
CA LYS A 95 9.90 9.00 -15.14
C LYS A 95 9.05 7.88 -14.58
N ILE A 96 9.61 7.06 -13.69
CA ILE A 96 8.89 6.01 -12.96
C ILE A 96 7.75 6.66 -12.17
N THR A 97 8.09 7.66 -11.34
CA THR A 97 7.12 8.42 -10.55
C THR A 97 6.07 9.05 -11.47
N ALA A 98 6.46 9.71 -12.57
CA ALA A 98 5.51 10.32 -13.49
C ALA A 98 4.58 9.30 -14.20
N GLY A 99 5.05 8.08 -14.42
CA GLY A 99 4.27 6.97 -14.96
C GLY A 99 3.24 6.47 -13.95
N GLU A 100 3.69 6.11 -12.74
CA GLU A 100 2.83 5.68 -11.63
C GLU A 100 1.70 6.70 -11.38
N ASN A 101 2.03 7.99 -11.36
CA ASN A 101 1.09 9.06 -11.01
C ASN A 101 -0.12 9.22 -11.96
N LYS A 102 -0.05 8.64 -13.17
CA LYS A 102 -1.15 8.73 -14.14
C LYS A 102 -2.21 7.65 -13.91
N GLU A 103 -1.86 6.58 -13.23
CA GLU A 103 -2.73 5.43 -13.05
C GLU A 103 -3.59 5.56 -11.80
N ALA A 104 -4.87 5.25 -11.92
CA ALA A 104 -5.79 5.30 -10.79
C ALA A 104 -5.43 4.30 -9.69
N GLY A 105 -4.78 3.18 -10.05
CA GLY A 105 -4.21 2.23 -9.10
C GLY A 105 -3.23 2.90 -8.15
N ALA A 106 -2.21 3.57 -8.71
CA ALA A 106 -1.21 4.28 -7.91
C ALA A 106 -1.83 5.41 -7.07
N LYS A 107 -2.84 6.12 -7.59
CA LYS A 107 -3.57 7.14 -6.82
C LYS A 107 -4.30 6.54 -5.63
N LEU A 108 -4.98 5.40 -5.83
CA LEU A 108 -5.64 4.66 -4.76
C LEU A 108 -4.62 4.15 -3.75
N GLU A 109 -3.48 3.64 -4.21
CA GLU A 109 -2.40 3.16 -3.36
C GLU A 109 -1.83 4.27 -2.45
N MET A 110 -1.60 5.46 -2.99
CA MET A 110 -1.18 6.62 -2.20
C MET A 110 -2.27 7.05 -1.21
N LEU A 111 -3.53 7.13 -1.65
CA LEU A 111 -4.63 7.59 -0.82
C LEU A 111 -4.88 6.61 0.33
N LYS A 112 -4.95 5.31 0.05
CA LYS A 112 -5.16 4.27 1.06
C LYS A 112 -3.98 4.24 2.03
N THR A 113 -2.73 4.35 1.56
CA THR A 113 -1.55 4.39 2.43
C THR A 113 -1.61 5.58 3.38
N ALA A 114 -1.95 6.77 2.87
CA ALA A 114 -2.06 7.97 3.68
C ALA A 114 -3.20 7.89 4.72
N ILE A 115 -4.40 7.46 4.31
CA ILE A 115 -5.55 7.31 5.20
C ILE A 115 -5.24 6.27 6.29
N MET A 116 -4.73 5.10 5.90
CA MET A 116 -4.39 4.04 6.85
C MET A 116 -3.31 4.52 7.81
N HIS A 117 -2.17 5.05 7.33
CA HIS A 117 -1.13 5.60 8.21
C HIS A 117 -1.67 6.68 9.16
N LYS A 118 -2.51 7.59 8.69
CA LYS A 118 -3.12 8.64 9.54
C LYS A 118 -4.02 8.07 10.63
N HIS A 119 -4.78 7.02 10.33
CA HIS A 119 -5.77 6.47 11.25
C HIS A 119 -5.22 5.39 12.19
N MET A 120 -4.21 4.63 11.76
CA MET A 120 -3.69 3.47 12.49
C MET A 120 -2.16 3.50 12.72
N GLY A 121 -1.45 4.54 12.26
CA GLY A 121 0.01 4.68 12.33
C GLY A 121 0.62 4.71 13.74
N GLU A 122 -0.20 4.95 14.76
CA GLU A 122 0.22 4.85 16.17
C GLU A 122 0.45 3.39 16.59
N ARG A 123 -0.47 2.48 16.22
CA ARG A 123 -0.40 1.05 16.54
C ARG A 123 0.34 0.25 15.47
N PHE A 124 0.24 0.63 14.21
CA PHE A 124 0.79 -0.12 13.08
C PHE A 124 1.80 0.70 12.29
N ILE A 125 2.77 0.00 11.69
CA ILE A 125 3.55 0.55 10.57
C ILE A 125 2.77 0.20 9.30
N VAL A 126 2.37 1.23 8.55
CA VAL A 126 1.70 1.10 7.26
C VAL A 126 2.66 1.56 6.17
N VAL A 127 3.12 0.63 5.33
CA VAL A 127 4.13 0.91 4.30
C VAL A 127 3.79 0.16 3.01
N ARG A 128 4.33 0.63 1.89
CA ARG A 128 4.35 -0.17 0.65
C ARG A 128 5.43 -1.25 0.77
N ALA A 129 5.21 -2.43 0.20
CA ALA A 129 6.23 -3.49 0.21
C ALA A 129 7.45 -3.08 -0.63
N SER A 130 8.57 -3.79 -0.48
CA SER A 130 9.73 -3.54 -1.34
C SER A 130 9.37 -3.69 -2.83
N ARG A 131 10.10 -3.03 -3.74
CA ARG A 131 9.87 -3.20 -5.20
C ARG A 131 9.97 -4.66 -5.64
N TYR A 132 10.89 -5.41 -5.03
CA TYR A 132 10.97 -6.85 -5.25
C TYR A 132 9.69 -7.56 -4.83
N ASP A 133 9.17 -7.30 -3.63
CA ASP A 133 7.96 -7.97 -3.13
C ASP A 133 6.70 -7.56 -3.88
N ASP A 134 6.61 -6.31 -4.31
CA ASP A 134 5.59 -5.80 -5.23
C ASP A 134 5.62 -6.61 -6.55
N TYR A 135 6.76 -6.66 -7.25
CA TYR A 135 6.84 -7.29 -8.56
C TYR A 135 6.87 -8.83 -8.54
N ALA A 136 7.65 -9.43 -7.63
CA ALA A 136 7.84 -10.87 -7.56
C ALA A 136 6.76 -11.56 -6.75
N ASN A 137 6.34 -10.94 -5.65
CA ASN A 137 5.41 -11.54 -4.70
C ASN A 137 4.00 -10.93 -4.75
N SER A 138 3.77 -9.90 -5.59
CA SER A 138 2.46 -9.24 -5.74
C SER A 138 1.88 -8.80 -4.40
N VAL A 139 2.67 -8.03 -3.65
CA VAL A 139 2.27 -7.43 -2.37
C VAL A 139 2.49 -5.92 -2.46
N ASP A 140 1.41 -5.14 -2.49
CA ASP A 140 1.52 -3.69 -2.67
C ASP A 140 1.80 -2.98 -1.34
N ASN A 141 1.04 -3.33 -0.29
CA ASN A 141 1.25 -2.80 1.06
C ASN A 141 1.40 -3.89 2.11
N VAL A 142 2.10 -3.53 3.18
CA VAL A 142 2.29 -4.37 4.37
C VAL A 142 1.85 -3.59 5.60
N LEU A 143 1.07 -4.26 6.45
CA LEU A 143 0.69 -3.79 7.76
C LEU A 143 1.46 -4.55 8.84
N VAL A 144 2.20 -3.85 9.70
CA VAL A 144 2.98 -4.45 10.78
C VAL A 144 2.45 -3.93 12.11
N ASP A 145 2.04 -4.82 13.00
CA ASP A 145 1.61 -4.43 14.35
C ASP A 145 2.83 -4.16 15.22
N THR A 146 2.87 -2.98 15.83
CA THR A 146 4.03 -2.57 16.63
C THR A 146 3.99 -3.12 18.05
N GLU A 147 2.86 -3.65 18.50
CA GLU A 147 2.73 -4.33 19.79
C GLU A 147 3.23 -5.77 19.70
N SER A 148 2.71 -6.58 18.78
CA SER A 148 3.18 -7.95 18.57
C SER A 148 4.50 -8.04 17.80
N GLY A 149 4.82 -7.01 17.03
CA GLY A 149 6.02 -6.93 16.21
C GLY A 149 6.00 -7.76 14.93
N HIS A 150 4.83 -8.30 14.57
CA HIS A 150 4.66 -9.13 13.38
C HIS A 150 3.96 -8.37 12.25
N ALA A 151 4.34 -8.71 11.01
CA ALA A 151 3.53 -8.38 9.84
C ALA A 151 2.20 -9.12 9.94
N ILE A 152 1.11 -8.35 9.88
CA ILE A 152 -0.26 -8.82 10.10
C ILE A 152 -0.93 -9.16 8.78
N CYS A 153 -0.91 -8.28 7.80
CA CYS A 153 -1.49 -8.56 6.49
C CYS A 153 -0.85 -7.73 5.38
N ALA A 154 -1.18 -8.13 4.16
CA ALA A 154 -0.94 -7.37 2.95
C ALA A 154 -2.24 -6.78 2.42
N PHE A 155 -2.14 -5.61 1.79
CA PHE A 155 -3.25 -5.05 1.01
C PHE A 155 -2.88 -5.02 -0.46
N ASP A 156 -3.73 -5.63 -1.28
CA ASP A 156 -3.78 -5.44 -2.72
C ASP A 156 -4.83 -4.36 -3.05
N GLU A 157 -4.73 -3.70 -4.20
CA GLU A 157 -5.72 -2.72 -4.62
C GLU A 157 -6.29 -2.94 -6.02
N VAL A 158 -7.54 -2.53 -6.17
CA VAL A 158 -8.16 -2.37 -7.48
C VAL A 158 -8.94 -1.05 -7.51
N SER A 159 -8.56 -0.17 -8.44
CA SER A 159 -9.42 0.93 -8.86
C SER A 159 -10.13 0.54 -10.14
N ASN A 160 -11.46 0.70 -10.17
CA ASN A 160 -12.28 0.35 -11.34
C ASN A 160 -13.23 1.50 -11.65
N ASN A 161 -13.46 1.77 -12.94
CA ASN A 161 -14.43 2.78 -13.41
C ASN A 161 -15.84 2.51 -12.87
N SER A 162 -16.13 1.27 -12.47
CA SER A 162 -17.35 0.87 -11.79
C SER A 162 -17.09 -0.38 -10.96
N PHE A 163 -17.74 -0.48 -9.78
CA PHE A 163 -17.77 -1.70 -8.97
C PHE A 163 -18.41 -2.92 -9.68
N ARG A 164 -19.03 -2.73 -10.86
CA ARG A 164 -19.67 -3.79 -11.65
C ARG A 164 -18.75 -4.45 -12.69
N SER A 165 -17.45 -4.19 -12.66
CA SER A 165 -16.54 -4.82 -13.61
C SER A 165 -16.21 -6.26 -13.21
N ASP A 166 -16.10 -7.15 -14.20
CA ASP A 166 -15.61 -8.52 -14.02
C ASP A 166 -14.21 -8.56 -13.38
N ASN A 167 -13.45 -7.47 -13.50
CA ASN A 167 -12.13 -7.31 -12.90
C ASN A 167 -12.16 -7.35 -11.36
N LEU A 168 -13.16 -6.74 -10.71
CA LEU A 168 -13.25 -6.77 -9.25
C LEU A 168 -13.51 -8.20 -8.76
N ALA A 169 -14.53 -8.86 -9.33
CA ALA A 169 -14.86 -10.24 -8.95
C ALA A 169 -13.68 -11.19 -9.19
N ARG A 170 -12.99 -11.05 -10.34
CA ARG A 170 -11.78 -11.82 -10.66
C ARG A 170 -10.69 -11.58 -9.62
N LYS A 171 -10.35 -10.33 -9.31
CA LYS A 171 -9.29 -10.01 -8.36
C LYS A 171 -9.64 -10.44 -6.93
N THR A 172 -10.89 -10.25 -6.50
CA THR A 172 -11.37 -10.75 -5.20
C THR A 172 -11.18 -12.25 -5.09
N LYS A 173 -11.52 -13.00 -6.16
CA LYS A 173 -11.28 -14.44 -6.20
C LYS A 173 -9.78 -14.76 -6.15
N GLU A 174 -8.95 -14.07 -6.94
CA GLU A 174 -7.49 -14.28 -6.94
C GLU A 174 -6.87 -14.05 -5.57
N VAL A 175 -7.27 -12.99 -4.85
CA VAL A 175 -6.78 -12.69 -3.50
C VAL A 175 -7.24 -13.77 -2.50
N LEU A 176 -8.51 -14.18 -2.58
CA LEU A 176 -9.03 -15.26 -1.74
C LEU A 176 -8.29 -16.59 -2.00
N ASP A 177 -8.17 -16.99 -3.27
CA ASP A 177 -7.46 -18.18 -3.71
C ASP A 177 -6.01 -18.20 -3.20
N ARG A 178 -5.30 -17.07 -3.24
CA ARG A 178 -3.93 -16.94 -2.72
C ARG A 178 -3.84 -17.23 -1.22
N ASN A 179 -4.82 -16.81 -0.41
CA ASN A 179 -4.83 -17.15 1.02
C ASN A 179 -4.96 -18.66 1.26
N PHE A 180 -5.54 -19.41 0.31
CA PHE A 180 -5.62 -20.86 0.33
C PHE A 180 -4.51 -21.58 -0.46
N GLY A 181 -3.50 -20.85 -0.95
CA GLY A 181 -2.41 -21.43 -1.74
C GLY A 181 -2.82 -21.87 -3.15
N ILE A 182 -4.02 -21.49 -3.61
CA ILE A 182 -4.50 -21.81 -4.97
C ILE A 182 -3.91 -20.84 -5.98
N ASN A 183 -3.43 -21.38 -7.10
CA ASN A 183 -2.97 -20.56 -8.22
C ASN A 183 -4.08 -20.37 -9.28
N ALA A 184 -4.77 -19.23 -9.21
CA ALA A 184 -5.80 -18.85 -10.17
C ALA A 184 -5.29 -18.69 -11.62
N GLN A 185 -3.97 -18.60 -11.85
CA GLN A 185 -3.39 -18.41 -13.19
C GLN A 185 -3.06 -19.72 -13.91
N ILE A 186 -3.19 -20.87 -13.24
CA ILE A 186 -2.96 -22.15 -13.87
C ILE A 186 -4.20 -22.54 -14.66
N LYS A 187 -4.15 -22.31 -15.97
CA LYS A 187 -5.20 -22.74 -16.91
C LYS A 187 -5.18 -24.25 -17.17
N ASP A 188 -4.12 -24.95 -16.76
CA ASP A 188 -3.93 -26.38 -17.01
C ASP A 188 -3.87 -27.14 -15.68
N GLU A 189 -4.93 -27.90 -15.36
CA GLU A 189 -5.05 -28.71 -14.14
C GLU A 189 -3.85 -29.65 -13.92
N ARG A 190 -3.10 -30.01 -14.97
CA ARG A 190 -1.89 -30.85 -14.85
C ARG A 190 -0.71 -30.12 -14.21
N GLN A 191 -0.61 -28.80 -14.39
CA GLN A 191 0.42 -27.96 -13.74
C GLN A 191 0.01 -27.51 -12.32
N ALA A 192 -1.27 -27.65 -11.96
CA ALA A 192 -1.78 -27.26 -10.65
C ALA A 192 -1.25 -28.14 -9.52
N SER A 193 -0.86 -29.39 -9.82
CA SER A 193 -0.36 -30.35 -8.82
C SER A 193 1.06 -30.08 -8.31
N GLU A 194 1.85 -29.25 -9.01
CA GLU A 194 3.25 -28.94 -8.63
C GLU A 194 3.44 -27.50 -8.14
N ALA A 195 2.52 -26.60 -8.47
CA ALA A 195 2.59 -25.19 -8.09
C ALA A 195 1.82 -24.90 -6.80
N ASN A 196 2.19 -25.57 -5.71
CA ASN A 196 1.77 -25.18 -4.37
C ASN A 196 2.41 -23.82 -4.05
N ARG A 197 1.65 -22.74 -4.22
CA ARG A 197 2.02 -21.46 -3.60
C ARG A 197 1.87 -21.60 -2.10
N SER A 198 2.68 -20.84 -1.36
CA SER A 198 2.46 -20.65 0.07
C SER A 198 1.01 -20.17 0.29
N GLU A 199 0.36 -20.70 1.32
CA GLU A 199 -0.93 -20.21 1.77
C GLU A 199 -0.75 -18.79 2.33
N GLY A 200 -1.21 -17.78 1.59
CA GLY A 200 -0.91 -16.36 1.84
C GLY A 200 0.27 -15.84 1.01
N ALA A 201 0.59 -14.55 1.18
CA ALA A 201 1.75 -13.91 0.59
C ALA A 201 3.05 -14.32 1.30
N LYS A 202 4.13 -14.25 0.52
CA LYS A 202 5.51 -14.25 1.01
C LYS A 202 6.09 -12.84 0.85
N LEU A 203 6.79 -12.36 1.86
CA LEU A 203 7.68 -11.21 1.78
C LEU A 203 9.11 -11.69 1.90
N LYS A 204 9.96 -11.32 0.96
CA LYS A 204 11.40 -11.49 1.09
C LYS A 204 12.00 -10.40 1.99
N TYR A 205 11.42 -9.19 1.95
CA TYR A 205 11.90 -8.03 2.70
C TYR A 205 10.82 -7.49 3.64
N GLY A 206 10.38 -8.33 4.57
CA GLY A 206 9.43 -7.95 5.62
C GLY A 206 10.10 -7.19 6.77
N ILE A 207 9.26 -6.52 7.56
CA ILE A 207 9.67 -5.87 8.82
C ILE A 207 9.27 -6.78 9.98
N LYS A 208 10.21 -6.99 10.90
CA LYS A 208 9.96 -7.60 12.20
C LYS A 208 10.45 -6.69 13.31
N LEU A 209 9.64 -6.58 14.36
CA LEU A 209 10.00 -5.89 15.58
C LEU A 209 10.15 -6.89 16.71
N GLN A 210 11.25 -6.81 17.44
CA GLN A 210 11.49 -7.63 18.63
C GLN A 210 12.27 -6.79 19.64
N ASP A 211 11.74 -6.70 20.87
CA ASP A 211 12.37 -5.96 21.97
C ASP A 211 12.70 -4.50 21.62
N GLY A 212 11.81 -3.84 20.87
CA GLY A 212 11.98 -2.47 20.37
C GLY A 212 13.00 -2.32 19.24
N LYS A 213 13.61 -3.41 18.78
CA LYS A 213 14.55 -3.45 17.65
C LYS A 213 13.83 -3.86 16.38
N MET A 214 14.24 -3.27 15.28
CA MET A 214 13.70 -3.55 13.96
C MET A 214 14.72 -4.34 13.15
N THR A 215 14.25 -5.35 12.42
CA THR A 215 15.06 -6.14 11.49
C THR A 215 14.29 -6.40 10.20
N CYS A 216 15.04 -6.72 9.14
CA CYS A 216 14.48 -7.18 7.88
C CYS A 216 14.53 -8.71 7.85
N GLU A 217 13.38 -9.35 7.73
CA GLU A 217 13.24 -10.81 7.71
C GLU A 217 12.25 -11.25 6.62
N GLU A 218 12.39 -12.49 6.15
CA GLU A 218 11.36 -13.10 5.32
C GLU A 218 10.10 -13.36 6.15
N VAL A 219 8.93 -13.14 5.56
CA VAL A 219 7.63 -13.42 6.18
C VAL A 219 6.83 -14.30 5.25
N ASP A 220 6.54 -15.52 5.69
CA ASP A 220 5.63 -16.43 5.01
C ASP A 220 4.22 -16.35 5.62
N HIS A 221 3.23 -16.84 4.88
CA HIS A 221 1.85 -16.99 5.33
C HIS A 221 1.16 -15.67 5.72
N LEU A 222 1.50 -14.58 5.02
CA LEU A 222 0.90 -13.27 5.26
C LEU A 222 -0.49 -13.22 4.59
N PRO A 223 -1.59 -13.06 5.34
CA PRO A 223 -2.91 -12.95 4.73
C PRO A 223 -2.99 -11.70 3.85
N ILE A 224 -3.66 -11.83 2.71
CA ILE A 224 -3.82 -10.76 1.72
C ILE A 224 -5.29 -10.38 1.66
N PHE A 225 -5.56 -9.07 1.68
CA PHE A 225 -6.89 -8.52 1.51
C PHE A 225 -6.92 -7.52 0.36
N LEU A 226 -8.06 -7.41 -0.30
CA LEU A 226 -8.29 -6.49 -1.40
C LEU A 226 -8.99 -5.23 -0.92
N LEU A 227 -8.43 -4.06 -1.22
CA LEU A 227 -9.12 -2.79 -1.08
C LEU A 227 -9.52 -2.28 -2.47
N SER A 228 -10.81 -1.97 -2.62
CA SER A 228 -11.33 -1.42 -3.86
C SER A 228 -12.02 -0.09 -3.61
N LEU A 229 -11.86 0.83 -4.55
CA LEU A 229 -12.56 2.11 -4.56
C LEU A 229 -12.89 2.48 -5.99
N ASP A 230 -14.09 3.01 -6.25
CA ASP A 230 -14.39 3.58 -7.55
C ASP A 230 -13.70 4.94 -7.75
N TYR A 231 -13.71 5.42 -8.99
CA TYR A 231 -13.01 6.66 -9.35
C TYR A 231 -13.61 7.90 -8.70
N ASP A 232 -14.93 7.94 -8.51
CA ASP A 232 -15.60 9.10 -7.93
C ASP A 232 -15.22 9.24 -6.45
N HIS A 233 -15.22 8.13 -5.71
CA HIS A 233 -14.78 8.11 -4.32
C HIS A 233 -13.27 8.31 -4.17
N LEU A 234 -12.46 7.86 -5.14
CA LEU A 234 -11.02 8.13 -5.19
C LEU A 234 -10.75 9.63 -5.40
N ASP A 235 -11.37 10.26 -6.40
CA ASP A 235 -11.18 11.70 -6.67
C ASP A 235 -11.64 12.54 -5.47
N GLU A 236 -12.82 12.27 -4.93
CA GLU A 236 -13.33 12.99 -3.77
C GLU A 236 -12.43 12.79 -2.54
N GLY A 237 -11.94 11.57 -2.34
CA GLY A 237 -10.97 11.25 -1.28
C GLY A 237 -9.69 12.06 -1.40
N GLN A 238 -9.13 12.19 -2.60
CA GLN A 238 -7.95 13.02 -2.83
C GLN A 238 -8.23 14.51 -2.63
N ARG A 239 -9.38 15.00 -3.11
CA ARG A 239 -9.74 16.43 -3.04
C ARG A 239 -9.99 16.92 -1.62
N THR A 240 -10.65 16.08 -0.83
CA THR A 240 -11.01 16.36 0.57
C THR A 240 -9.93 15.99 1.58
N PHE A 241 -8.84 15.36 1.12
CA PHE A 241 -7.73 14.99 1.98
C PHE A 241 -7.10 16.22 2.66
N ILE A 242 -6.96 16.16 3.98
CA ILE A 242 -6.35 17.16 4.84
C ILE A 242 -4.85 16.86 4.94
N ASN A 243 -4.03 17.75 4.41
CA ASN A 243 -2.57 17.66 4.50
C ASN A 243 -2.08 18.08 5.89
N GLY A 244 -2.21 17.17 6.87
CA GLY A 244 -1.79 17.36 8.25
C GLY A 244 -2.26 16.24 9.18
N GLU A 245 -2.12 16.44 10.49
CA GLU A 245 -2.49 15.45 11.51
C GLU A 245 -4.01 15.33 11.72
N GLY A 246 -4.77 16.34 11.29
CA GLY A 246 -6.24 16.33 11.32
C GLY A 246 -6.83 15.26 10.39
N LYS A 247 -7.95 14.68 10.85
CA LYS A 247 -8.74 13.67 10.12
C LYS A 247 -9.99 14.33 9.55
N GLY A 248 -10.10 14.37 8.22
CA GLY A 248 -11.28 14.86 7.53
C GLY A 248 -12.50 13.96 7.75
N ILE A 249 -13.70 14.51 7.60
CA ILE A 249 -14.95 13.72 7.69
C ILE A 249 -14.93 12.61 6.64
N TYR A 250 -14.65 12.97 5.38
CA TYR A 250 -14.63 12.00 4.29
C TYR A 250 -13.50 10.96 4.44
N GLU A 251 -12.30 11.39 4.84
CA GLU A 251 -11.19 10.47 5.16
C GLU A 251 -11.60 9.44 6.23
N THR A 252 -12.30 9.89 7.26
CA THR A 252 -12.78 9.05 8.35
C THR A 252 -13.84 8.05 7.86
N GLU A 253 -14.74 8.47 6.98
CA GLU A 253 -15.73 7.55 6.40
C GLU A 253 -15.09 6.55 5.43
N LEU A 254 -14.11 6.97 4.61
CA LEU A 254 -13.33 6.07 3.77
C LEU A 254 -12.54 5.04 4.61
N PHE A 255 -11.93 5.47 5.71
CA PHE A 255 -11.25 4.56 6.62
C PHE A 255 -12.21 3.50 7.18
N LYS A 256 -13.38 3.91 7.68
CA LYS A 256 -14.40 2.95 8.16
C LYS A 256 -14.90 2.04 7.05
N TYR A 257 -15.06 2.56 5.83
CA TYR A 257 -15.42 1.75 4.67
C TYR A 257 -14.37 0.66 4.42
N PHE A 258 -13.07 1.00 4.43
CA PHE A 258 -12.00 0.01 4.30
C PHE A 258 -12.06 -1.04 5.42
N LEU A 259 -12.22 -0.64 6.68
CA LEU A 259 -12.34 -1.59 7.80
C LEU A 259 -13.53 -2.55 7.65
N LYS A 260 -14.69 -2.06 7.18
CA LYS A 260 -15.86 -2.92 6.93
C LYS A 260 -15.62 -3.89 5.79
N THR A 261 -14.97 -3.46 4.71
CA THR A 261 -14.60 -4.31 3.58
C THR A 261 -13.59 -5.38 3.98
N LEU A 262 -12.63 -5.05 4.85
CA LEU A 262 -11.68 -6.00 5.42
C LEU A 262 -12.36 -7.01 6.35
N SER A 263 -13.25 -6.55 7.22
CA SER A 263 -14.06 -7.42 8.09
C SER A 263 -14.87 -8.43 7.28
N ALA A 264 -15.55 -7.98 6.21
CA ALA A 264 -16.30 -8.87 5.33
C ALA A 264 -15.41 -9.94 4.65
N GLN A 265 -14.20 -9.56 4.22
CA GLN A 265 -13.23 -10.51 3.66
C GLN A 265 -12.70 -11.50 4.69
N ILE A 266 -12.47 -11.08 5.93
CA ILE A 266 -12.10 -11.99 7.03
C ILE A 266 -13.20 -13.01 7.26
N GLN A 267 -14.47 -12.58 7.31
CA GLN A 267 -15.60 -13.51 7.45
C GLN A 267 -15.69 -14.46 6.26
N GLN A 268 -15.50 -13.96 5.03
CA GLN A 268 -15.46 -14.80 3.84
C GLN A 268 -14.34 -15.84 3.92
N LEU A 269 -13.13 -15.45 4.33
CA LEU A 269 -11.98 -16.33 4.50
C LEU A 269 -12.28 -17.44 5.54
N LYS A 270 -12.91 -17.08 6.66
CA LYS A 270 -13.25 -18.02 7.75
C LYS A 270 -14.37 -18.99 7.40
N LEU A 271 -15.36 -18.53 6.63
CA LEU A 271 -16.51 -19.33 6.22
C LEU A 271 -16.25 -20.17 4.97
N ASN A 272 -15.14 -19.91 4.25
CA ASN A 272 -14.82 -20.69 3.07
C ASN A 272 -14.41 -22.12 3.43
N LEU A 273 -15.12 -23.09 2.84
CA LEU A 273 -14.89 -24.52 3.04
C LEU A 273 -14.13 -25.18 1.89
N ASN A 274 -13.92 -24.46 0.77
CA ASN A 274 -13.29 -24.96 -0.46
C ASN A 274 -12.12 -24.03 -0.83
N PRO A 275 -10.87 -24.52 -0.95
CA PRO A 275 -10.44 -25.92 -1.06
C PRO A 275 -10.33 -26.67 0.26
N LYS A 276 -10.24 -25.94 1.38
CA LYS A 276 -10.13 -26.50 2.72
C LYS A 276 -10.68 -25.51 3.75
N PRO A 277 -11.14 -25.97 4.92
CA PRO A 277 -11.65 -25.08 5.95
C PRO A 277 -10.55 -24.17 6.51
N TYR A 278 -10.94 -23.00 7.00
CA TYR A 278 -10.04 -22.04 7.64
C TYR A 278 -9.18 -22.69 8.74
N SER A 279 -9.72 -23.62 9.53
CA SER A 279 -8.98 -24.32 10.60
C SER A 279 -7.76 -25.12 10.12
N GLU A 280 -7.69 -25.45 8.82
CA GLU A 280 -6.57 -26.15 8.18
C GLU A 280 -5.55 -25.22 7.51
N LEU A 281 -5.75 -23.90 7.58
CA LEU A 281 -4.74 -22.91 7.19
C LEU A 281 -3.60 -22.85 8.22
N PRO A 282 -2.41 -22.35 7.82
CA PRO A 282 -1.24 -22.29 8.66
C PRO A 282 -1.56 -21.47 9.91
N ARG A 283 -1.03 -21.90 11.05
CA ARG A 283 -1.32 -21.28 12.34
C ARG A 283 -0.98 -19.79 12.32
N GLU A 284 0.15 -19.44 11.74
CA GLU A 284 0.66 -18.08 11.61
C GLU A 284 -0.29 -17.18 10.81
N LEU A 285 -0.87 -17.69 9.72
CA LEU A 285 -1.87 -16.96 8.94
C LEU A 285 -3.11 -16.70 9.78
N ARG A 286 -3.60 -17.73 10.49
CA ARG A 286 -4.81 -17.60 11.30
C ARG A 286 -4.65 -16.63 12.47
N GLU A 287 -3.54 -16.71 13.19
CA GLU A 287 -3.25 -15.81 14.30
C GLU A 287 -3.16 -14.35 13.83
N ARG A 288 -2.58 -14.11 12.64
CA ARG A 288 -2.56 -12.78 12.02
C ARG A 288 -3.96 -12.27 11.67
N VAL A 289 -4.79 -13.12 11.05
CA VAL A 289 -6.18 -12.78 10.71
C VAL A 289 -6.98 -12.45 11.96
N GLU A 290 -6.88 -13.27 13.01
CA GLU A 290 -7.59 -13.09 14.29
C GLU A 290 -7.10 -11.83 15.04
N SER A 291 -5.80 -11.57 15.04
CA SER A 291 -5.23 -10.32 15.58
C SER A 291 -5.80 -9.10 14.87
N PHE A 292 -5.86 -9.15 13.53
CA PHE A 292 -6.37 -8.03 12.76
C PHE A 292 -7.87 -7.82 12.93
N GLU A 293 -8.64 -8.92 12.94
CA GLU A 293 -10.08 -8.89 13.19
C GLU A 293 -10.39 -8.24 14.53
N LYS A 294 -9.66 -8.63 15.60
CA LYS A 294 -9.79 -8.01 16.92
C LYS A 294 -9.59 -6.50 16.87
N TYR A 295 -8.55 -6.03 16.17
CA TYR A 295 -8.33 -4.58 15.99
C TYR A 295 -9.49 -3.90 15.24
N ILE A 296 -10.00 -4.53 14.19
CA ILE A 296 -11.14 -4.00 13.41
C ILE A 296 -12.38 -3.89 14.30
N ASP A 297 -12.69 -4.93 15.08
CA ASP A 297 -13.85 -4.98 15.97
C ASP A 297 -13.76 -3.93 17.09
N GLU A 298 -12.59 -3.76 17.71
CA GLU A 298 -12.33 -2.71 18.70
C GLU A 298 -12.54 -1.31 18.09
N THR A 299 -12.02 -1.10 16.88
CA THR A 299 -12.07 0.19 16.18
C THR A 299 -13.49 0.54 15.74
N LEU A 300 -14.26 -0.42 15.23
CA LEU A 300 -15.65 -0.22 14.81
C LEU A 300 -16.63 -0.19 15.98
N GLY A 301 -16.38 -0.95 17.05
CA GLY A 301 -17.23 -1.08 18.23
C GLY A 301 -17.13 0.06 19.24
N SER A 302 -15.98 0.74 19.32
CA SER A 302 -15.72 1.82 20.29
C SER A 302 -16.68 3.03 20.22
N LYS A 303 -17.53 3.14 19.18
CA LYS A 303 -18.50 4.24 19.02
C LYS A 303 -19.87 4.02 19.67
N THR A 304 -20.16 2.86 20.27
CA THR A 304 -21.44 2.66 20.99
C THR A 304 -21.40 3.13 22.45
N LYS A 305 -20.28 3.67 22.94
CA LYS A 305 -20.10 4.09 24.34
C LYS A 305 -19.75 5.58 24.54
N SER A 306 -19.81 6.41 23.51
CA SER A 306 -19.54 7.86 23.58
C SER A 306 -20.79 8.70 23.35
#